data_AF-A0A2M8CBH0-F1
#
_entry.id   AF-A0A2M8CBH0-F1
#
_cell.length_a   1.000
_cell.length_b   1.000
_cell.length_c   1.000
_cell.angle_alpha   90.00
_cell.angle_beta   90.00
_cell.angle_gamma   90.00
#
_symmetry.space_group_name_H-M   'P 1'
#
loop_
_entity.id
_entity.type
_entity.pdbx_description
1 polymer ?
#
loop_
_entity_poly.entity_id
_entity_poly.type
_entity_poly.pdbx_seq_one_letter_code
_entity_poly.pdbx_strand_id
1 'polypeptide(L)'
;MKKIFYLILIFIMATFYLPSISLADGCLFTQLYRDIYEPNQLAMIVFDDMVEKIIFQIDYEGDAEDFAWVIPVPGYPKLFSVEELKMRYFMNYIN
;
A
#
# COMPACT_ATOMS: atom_id res chain seq x y z
N MET A 1 21.96 25.02 -33.81
CA MET A 1 20.90 23.99 -33.84
C MET A 1 21.22 22.76 -32.98
N LYS A 2 22.36 22.07 -33.18
CA LYS A 2 22.72 20.87 -32.38
C LYS A 2 22.82 21.11 -30.87
N LYS A 3 23.33 22.27 -30.43
CA LYS A 3 23.40 22.64 -28.99
C LYS A 3 22.02 22.78 -28.32
N ILE A 4 21.06 23.39 -29.04
CA ILE A 4 19.67 23.50 -28.57
C ILE A 4 19.04 22.11 -28.47
N PHE A 5 19.31 21.23 -29.43
CA PHE A 5 18.82 19.84 -29.39
C PHE A 5 19.32 19.08 -28.15
N TYR A 6 20.62 19.18 -27.82
CA TYR A 6 21.15 18.54 -26.62
C TYR A 6 20.59 19.13 -25.32
N LEU A 7 20.35 20.43 -25.26
CA LEU A 7 19.71 21.07 -24.12
C LEU A 7 18.27 20.57 -23.91
N ILE A 8 17.50 20.41 -24.99
CA ILE A 8 16.15 19.85 -24.93
C ILE A 8 16.19 18.40 -24.45
N LEU A 9 17.13 17.60 -24.94
CA LEU A 9 17.28 16.21 -24.53
C LEU A 9 17.61 16.07 -23.04
N ILE A 10 18.54 16.89 -22.53
CA ILE A 10 18.92 16.92 -21.12
C ILE A 10 17.73 17.34 -20.25
N PHE A 11 16.96 18.33 -20.70
CA PHE A 11 15.77 18.78 -19.98
C PHE A 11 14.71 17.66 -19.88
N ILE A 12 14.41 16.98 -20.99
CA ILE A 12 13.48 15.84 -21.01
C ILE A 12 13.97 14.75 -20.06
N MET A 13 15.25 14.36 -20.14
CA MET A 13 15.83 13.36 -19.25
C MET A 13 15.71 13.77 -17.78
N ALA A 14 16.06 15.00 -17.42
CA ALA A 14 15.96 15.49 -16.05
C ALA A 14 14.51 15.46 -15.52
N THR A 15 13.52 15.65 -16.40
CA THR A 15 12.10 15.59 -16.02
C THR A 15 11.67 14.16 -15.63
N PHE A 16 12.24 13.13 -16.25
CA PHE A 16 11.98 11.72 -15.90
C PHE A 16 12.72 11.25 -14.63
N TYR A 17 13.75 11.98 -14.18
CA TYR A 17 14.48 11.68 -12.94
C TYR A 17 13.91 12.37 -11.70
N LEU A 18 12.92 13.25 -11.85
CA LEU A 18 12.20 13.80 -10.71
C LEU A 18 11.28 12.71 -10.15
N PRO A 19 11.52 12.21 -8.93
CA PRO A 19 10.62 11.24 -8.33
C PRO A 19 9.25 11.90 -8.16
N SER A 20 8.19 11.21 -8.59
CA SER A 20 6.82 11.60 -8.28
C SER A 20 6.72 11.75 -6.77
N ILE A 21 6.34 12.93 -6.29
CA ILE A 21 6.05 13.14 -4.86
C ILE A 21 4.83 12.29 -4.54
N SER A 22 5.05 11.08 -4.04
CA SER A 22 4.00 10.20 -3.55
C SER A 22 3.68 10.61 -2.13
N LEU A 23 2.59 11.36 -1.95
CA LEU A 23 2.02 11.63 -0.64
C LEU A 23 1.24 10.40 -0.22
N ALA A 24 1.90 9.50 0.52
CA ALA A 24 1.31 8.28 1.05
C ALA A 24 0.62 8.55 2.40
N ASP A 25 -0.12 9.66 2.49
CA ASP A 25 -0.87 10.00 3.69
C ASP A 25 -2.16 9.17 3.70
N GLY A 26 -2.40 8.47 4.82
CA GLY A 26 -3.65 7.76 5.04
C GLY A 26 -4.84 8.72 5.13
N CYS A 27 -6.05 8.20 4.91
CA CYS A 27 -7.30 8.97 5.07
C CYS A 27 -8.23 8.27 6.05
N LEU A 28 -8.91 9.06 6.89
CA LEU A 28 -9.97 8.59 7.79
C LEU A 28 -11.33 8.89 7.17
N PHE A 29 -12.18 7.85 7.10
CA PHE A 29 -13.56 7.99 6.69
C PHE A 29 -14.43 8.13 7.95
N THR A 30 -15.04 9.28 8.14
CA THR A 30 -15.89 9.54 9.31
C THR A 30 -17.36 9.36 8.98
N GLN A 31 -18.12 8.82 9.93
CA GLN A 31 -19.56 8.92 9.91
C GLN A 31 -19.94 10.33 10.37
N LEU A 32 -20.87 10.97 9.65
CA LEU A 32 -21.43 12.27 10.03
C LEU A 32 -22.00 12.19 11.46
N TYR A 33 -21.56 13.09 12.33
CA TYR A 33 -22.03 13.27 13.71
C TYR A 33 -21.64 12.19 14.74
N ARG A 34 -20.61 11.38 14.48
CA ARG A 34 -20.07 10.43 15.47
C ARG A 34 -18.56 10.58 15.60
N ASP A 35 -18.08 10.57 16.85
CA ASP A 35 -16.65 10.47 17.13
C ASP A 35 -16.11 9.09 16.74
N ILE A 36 -14.92 9.06 16.15
CA ILE A 36 -14.21 7.82 15.85
C ILE A 36 -13.32 7.51 17.05
N TYR A 37 -13.56 6.37 17.70
CA TYR A 37 -12.60 5.78 18.61
C TYR A 37 -11.77 4.78 17.83
N GLU A 38 -10.49 5.08 17.62
CA GLU A 38 -9.56 4.15 17.02
C GLU A 38 -9.03 3.18 18.09
N PRO A 39 -9.34 1.89 18.00
CA PRO A 39 -8.64 0.86 18.76
C PRO A 39 -7.17 0.77 18.34
N ASN A 40 -6.36 -0.02 19.04
CA ASN A 40 -4.96 -0.22 18.66
C ASN A 40 -4.86 -0.84 17.26
N GLN A 41 -4.21 -0.12 16.36
CA GLN A 41 -3.96 -0.55 14.98
C GLN A 41 -2.47 -0.52 14.71
N LEU A 42 -1.92 -1.62 14.22
CA LEU A 42 -0.53 -1.75 13.83
C LEU A 42 -0.44 -2.20 12.37
N ALA A 43 0.24 -1.41 11.55
CA ALA A 43 0.58 -1.77 10.18
C ALA A 43 2.10 -1.88 10.05
N MET A 44 2.57 -2.94 9.39
CA MET A 44 3.97 -3.15 9.06
C MET A 44 4.12 -3.32 7.55
N ILE A 45 5.05 -2.59 6.96
CA ILE A 45 5.46 -2.76 5.56
C ILE A 45 6.79 -3.49 5.56
N VAL A 46 6.85 -4.62 4.85
CA VAL A 46 8.05 -5.45 4.67
C VAL A 46 8.35 -5.54 3.19
N PHE A 47 9.54 -5.14 2.77
CA PHE A 47 10.00 -5.30 1.39
C PHE A 47 11.12 -6.33 1.35
N ASP A 48 10.89 -7.44 0.65
CA ASP A 48 11.83 -8.56 0.51
C ASP A 48 11.62 -9.29 -0.82
N ASP A 49 12.70 -9.76 -1.45
CA ASP A 49 12.69 -10.46 -2.75
C ASP A 49 11.86 -9.75 -3.85
N MET A 50 12.03 -8.43 -3.98
CA MET A 50 11.27 -7.57 -4.92
C MET A 50 9.74 -7.58 -4.70
N VAL A 51 9.26 -8.06 -3.55
CA VAL A 51 7.86 -8.09 -3.17
C VAL A 51 7.64 -7.23 -1.94
N GLU A 52 6.75 -6.26 -2.05
CA GLU A 52 6.24 -5.52 -0.89
C GLU A 52 5.08 -6.30 -0.25
N LYS A 53 5.14 -6.46 1.07
CA LYS A 53 4.12 -7.11 1.89
C LYS A 53 3.65 -6.10 2.92
N ILE A 54 2.34 -5.94 3.04
CA ILE A 54 1.75 -5.12 4.10
C ILE A 54 1.00 -6.06 5.03
N ILE A 55 1.27 -5.96 6.33
CA ILE A 55 0.69 -6.78 7.39
C ILE A 55 -0.08 -5.86 8.32
N PHE A 56 -1.34 -6.19 8.59
CA PHE A 56 -2.19 -5.46 9.51
C PHE A 56 -2.52 -6.32 10.73
N GLN A 57 -2.30 -5.75 11.90
CA GLN A 57 -2.85 -6.23 13.15
C GLN A 57 -3.83 -5.18 13.65
N ILE A 58 -5.09 -5.57 13.74
CA ILE A 58 -6.21 -4.68 13.99
C ILE A 58 -6.97 -5.24 15.19
N ASP A 59 -7.09 -4.45 16.25
CA ASP A 59 -8.17 -4.64 17.21
C ASP A 59 -9.39 -3.87 16.67
N TYR A 60 -10.59 -4.44 16.77
CA TYR A 60 -11.83 -3.74 16.43
C TYR A 60 -12.85 -3.93 17.55
N GLU A 61 -13.69 -2.93 17.75
CA GLU A 61 -14.82 -2.98 18.68
C GLU A 61 -16.12 -2.73 17.90
N GLY A 62 -17.17 -3.50 18.18
CA GLY A 62 -18.45 -3.44 17.48
C GLY A 62 -18.61 -4.48 16.38
N ASP A 63 -19.59 -4.25 15.49
CA ASP A 63 -19.93 -5.18 14.41
C ASP A 63 -18.90 -5.09 13.28
N ALA A 64 -18.36 -6.25 12.88
CA ALA A 64 -17.32 -6.32 11.85
C ALA A 64 -17.80 -5.82 10.47
N GLU A 65 -19.11 -5.82 10.21
CA GLU A 65 -19.70 -5.31 8.97
C GLU A 65 -19.59 -3.78 8.85
N ASP A 66 -19.45 -3.07 9.97
CA ASP A 66 -19.33 -1.62 10.02
C ASP A 66 -17.88 -1.13 9.92
N PHE A 67 -16.91 -2.05 9.92
CA PHE A 67 -15.49 -1.73 9.91
C PHE A 67 -14.85 -2.15 8.58
N ALA A 68 -14.12 -1.23 7.96
CA ALA A 68 -13.34 -1.51 6.76
C ALA A 68 -12.02 -0.74 6.73
N TRP A 69 -10.97 -1.40 6.24
CA TRP A 69 -9.74 -0.75 5.81
C TRP A 69 -9.79 -0.50 4.30
N VAL A 70 -9.48 0.74 3.90
CA VAL A 70 -9.35 1.09 2.48
C VAL A 70 -7.86 1.25 2.18
N ILE A 71 -7.33 0.32 1.39
CA ILE A 71 -5.91 0.30 1.03
C ILE A 71 -5.80 0.61 -0.46
N PRO A 72 -5.31 1.81 -0.84
CA PRO A 72 -5.03 2.09 -2.24
C PRO A 72 -3.83 1.26 -2.68
N VAL A 73 -4.03 0.40 -3.66
CA VAL A 73 -2.97 -0.37 -4.31
C VAL A 73 -2.79 0.10 -5.76
N PRO A 74 -1.56 0.15 -6.29
CA PRO A 74 -1.28 0.68 -7.63
C PRO A 74 -1.91 -0.15 -8.77
N GLY A 75 -2.45 -1.33 -8.49
CA GLY A 75 -3.23 -2.15 -9.41
C GLY A 75 -4.14 -3.11 -8.63
N TYR A 76 -5.14 -3.68 -9.31
CA TYR A 76 -6.10 -4.60 -8.65
C TYR A 76 -5.36 -5.77 -7.98
N PRO A 77 -5.51 -5.96 -6.66
CA PRO A 77 -4.73 -6.95 -5.95
C PRO A 77 -5.24 -8.36 -6.29
N LYS A 78 -4.33 -9.33 -6.34
CA LYS A 78 -4.74 -10.74 -6.38
C LYS A 78 -5.21 -11.14 -4.98
N LEU A 79 -6.47 -11.53 -4.88
CA LEU A 79 -7.06 -12.02 -3.64
C LEU A 79 -6.80 -13.53 -3.52
N PHE A 80 -6.45 -13.96 -2.31
CA PHE A 80 -6.30 -15.36 -1.95
C PHE A 80 -7.22 -15.66 -0.76
N SER A 81 -7.78 -16.86 -0.71
CA SER A 81 -8.51 -17.33 0.45
C SER A 81 -7.58 -17.51 1.66
N VAL A 82 -8.16 -17.49 2.86
CA VAL A 82 -7.41 -17.73 4.12
C VAL A 82 -6.75 -19.12 4.09
N GLU A 83 -7.44 -20.13 3.57
CA GLU A 83 -6.94 -21.50 3.39
C GLU A 83 -5.72 -21.55 2.45
N GLU A 84 -5.77 -20.85 1.31
CA GLU A 84 -4.65 -20.80 0.36
C GLU A 84 -3.41 -20.13 0.98
N LEU A 85 -3.61 -19.06 1.74
CA LEU A 85 -2.52 -18.40 2.46
C LEU A 85 -1.89 -19.33 3.49
N LYS A 86 -2.69 -20.02 4.32
CA LYS A 86 -2.17 -20.98 5.31
C LYS A 86 -1.34 -22.09 4.66
N MET A 87 -1.82 -22.65 3.54
CA MET A 87 -1.09 -23.69 2.81
C MET A 87 0.23 -23.18 2.22
N ARG A 88 0.24 -21.98 1.62
CA ARG A 88 1.46 -21.39 1.06
C ARG A 88 2.50 -21.07 2.13
N TYR A 89 2.09 -20.52 3.27
CA TYR A 89 3.00 -20.29 4.40
C TYR A 89 3.54 -21.61 4.95
N PHE A 90 2.69 -22.61 5.15
CA PHE A 90 3.13 -23.93 5.64
C PHE A 90 4.18 -24.54 4.70
N MET A 91 3.93 -24.53 3.39
CA MET A 91 4.87 -25.10 2.39
C MET A 91 6.22 -24.37 2.34
N ASN A 92 6.28 -23.08 2.67
CA ASN A 92 7.53 -22.33 2.76
C ASN A 92 8.35 -22.64 4.02
N TYR A 93 7.77 -23.28 5.05
CA TYR A 93 8.47 -23.64 6.29
C TYR A 93 9.07 -25.06 6.28
N ILE A 94 8.64 -25.90 5.32
CA ILE A 94 9.09 -27.30 5.17
C ILE A 94 10.03 -27.52 3.98
N ASN A 95 10.36 -26.45 3.23
CA ASN A 95 11.41 -26.43 2.23
C ASN A 95 12.57 -25.55 2.71
#